data_AF-M4WLX2-F1
#
_entry.id   AF-M4WLX2-F1
#
_cell.length_a   1.000
_cell.length_b   1.000
_cell.length_c   1.000
_cell.angle_alpha   90.00
_cell.angle_beta   90.00
_cell.angle_gamma   90.00
#
_symmetry.space_group_name_H-M   'P 1'
#
loop_
_entity.id
_entity.type
_entity.pdbx_description
1 polymer ?
#
loop_
_entity_poly.entity_id
_entity_poly.type
_entity_poly.pdbx_seq_one_letter_code
_entity_poly.pdbx_strand_id
1 'polypeptide(L)'
;TTTATVLAQAILNEGIKSVTAGMNPMDLKRGIDLAVRAVVENIKATAKPASDTKAIEQVGSISANSDETVGKLIAQAMERV
;
A
#
# COMPACT_ATOMS: atom_id res chain seq x y z
N THR A 1 9.05 1.68 2.09
CA THR A 1 9.83 2.90 1.76
C THR A 1 10.40 2.83 0.35
N THR A 2 11.06 1.73 -0.04
CA THR A 2 11.56 1.50 -1.42
C THR A 2 10.48 1.63 -2.50
N THR A 3 9.29 1.07 -2.26
CA THR A 3 8.16 1.21 -3.19
C THR A 3 7.75 2.67 -3.39
N ALA A 4 7.75 3.47 -2.32
CA ALA A 4 7.39 4.88 -2.40
C ALA A 4 8.41 5.67 -3.24
N THR A 5 9.70 5.40 -3.09
CA THR A 5 10.75 6.06 -3.88
C THR A 5 10.68 5.70 -5.36
N VAL A 6 10.42 4.44 -5.70
CA VAL A 6 10.28 3.99 -7.10
C VAL A 6 9.04 4.61 -7.75
N LEU A 7 7.90 4.65 -7.05
CA LEU A 7 6.68 5.28 -7.56
C LEU A 7 6.86 6.79 -7.76
N ALA A 8 7.47 7.47 -6.80
CA ALA A 8 7.76 8.90 -6.91
C ALA A 8 8.65 9.20 -8.12
N GLN A 9 9.70 8.39 -8.34
CA GLN A 9 10.58 8.52 -9.50
C GLN A 9 9.81 8.34 -10.82
N ALA A 10 8.95 7.32 -10.92
CA ALA A 10 8.17 7.05 -12.12
C ALA A 10 7.19 8.19 -12.45
N ILE A 11 6.44 8.66 -11.45
CA ILE A 11 5.49 9.76 -11.61
C ILE A 11 6.20 11.05 -12.02
N LEU A 12 7.35 11.34 -11.41
CA LEU A 12 8.15 12.52 -11.74
C LEU A 12 8.66 12.49 -13.19
N ASN A 13 9.20 11.36 -13.63
CA ASN A 13 9.73 11.20 -14.99
C ASN A 13 8.64 11.44 -16.05
N GLU A 14 7.45 10.85 -15.88
CA GLU A 14 6.33 11.04 -16.80
C GLU A 14 5.71 12.44 -16.69
N GLY A 15 5.69 13.01 -15.48
CA GLY A 15 5.26 14.39 -15.25
C GLY A 15 6.12 15.41 -16.00
N ILE A 16 7.45 15.29 -15.93
CA ILE A 16 8.38 16.19 -16.63
C ILE A 16 8.21 16.10 -18.16
N LYS A 17 8.04 14.89 -18.71
CA LYS A 17 7.76 14.71 -20.15
C LYS A 17 6.48 15.43 -20.55
N SER A 18 5.43 15.30 -19.74
CA SER A 18 4.13 15.91 -20.00
C SER A 18 4.18 17.44 -19.94
N VAL A 19 4.89 18.00 -18.96
CA VAL A 19 5.11 19.45 -18.84
C VAL A 19 5.93 19.98 -20.02
N THR A 20 6.96 19.25 -20.43
CA THR A 20 7.79 19.61 -21.61
C THR A 20 6.96 19.61 -22.90
N ALA A 21 5.93 18.75 -22.99
CA ALA A 21 4.98 18.73 -24.09
C ALA A 21 3.94 19.87 -24.04
N GLY A 22 4.03 20.80 -23.08
CA GLY A 22 3.17 21.97 -22.96
C GLY A 22 1.93 21.78 -22.08
N MET A 23 1.80 20.65 -21.37
CA MET A 23 0.71 20.47 -20.41
C MET A 23 0.92 21.32 -19.15
N ASN A 24 -0.18 21.86 -18.61
CA ASN A 24 -0.15 22.66 -17.39
C ASN A 24 0.19 21.78 -16.16
N PRO A 25 1.29 22.06 -15.42
CA PRO A 25 1.68 21.31 -14.22
C PRO A 25 0.59 21.25 -13.14
N MET A 26 -0.21 22.31 -13.01
CA MET A 26 -1.27 22.37 -11.99
C MET A 26 -2.44 21.44 -12.31
N ASP A 27 -2.75 21.27 -13.59
CA ASP A 27 -3.80 20.34 -14.02
C ASP A 27 -3.31 18.89 -13.95
N LEU A 28 -2.03 18.64 -14.27
CA LEU A 28 -1.39 17.34 -14.05
C LEU A 28 -1.42 16.94 -12.58
N LYS A 29 -1.02 17.83 -11.68
CA LYS A 29 -1.11 17.57 -10.23
C LYS A 29 -2.54 17.24 -9.80
N ARG A 30 -3.53 18.01 -10.26
CA ARG A 30 -4.94 17.78 -9.90
C ARG A 30 -5.43 16.43 -10.41
N GLY A 31 -5.07 16.05 -11.65
CA GLY A 31 -5.37 14.74 -12.22
C GLY A 31 -4.74 13.59 -11.44
N ILE A 32 -3.46 13.73 -11.06
CA ILE A 32 -2.75 12.75 -10.23
C ILE A 32 -3.44 12.62 -8.86
N ASP A 33 -3.79 13.72 -8.21
CA ASP A 33 -4.45 13.69 -6.90
C ASP A 33 -5.81 12.96 -6.95
N LEU A 34 -6.60 13.18 -8.01
CA LEU A 34 -7.86 12.47 -8.24
C LEU A 34 -7.65 10.99 -8.51
N ALA A 35 -6.69 10.64 -9.37
CA ALA A 35 -6.38 9.26 -9.70
C ALA A 35 -5.89 8.48 -8.46
N VAL A 36 -5.01 9.07 -7.65
CA VAL A 36 -4.52 8.47 -6.40
C VAL A 36 -5.67 8.18 -5.45
N ARG A 37 -6.64 9.08 -5.29
CA ARG A 37 -7.82 8.85 -4.44
C ARG A 37 -8.62 7.64 -4.91
N ALA A 38 -8.94 7.58 -6.21
CA ALA A 38 -9.69 6.46 -6.78
C ALA A 38 -8.95 5.12 -6.62
N VAL A 39 -7.63 5.11 -6.82
CA VAL A 39 -6.80 3.91 -6.63
C VAL A 39 -6.80 3.48 -5.16
N VAL A 40 -6.65 4.41 -4.21
CA VAL A 40 -6.69 4.10 -2.77
C VAL A 40 -8.04 3.51 -2.36
N GLU A 41 -9.15 4.05 -2.87
CA GLU A 41 -10.48 3.50 -2.62
C GLU A 41 -10.63 2.07 -3.15
N ASN A 42 -10.15 1.81 -4.37
CA ASN A 42 -10.19 0.48 -4.96
C ASN A 42 -9.33 -0.55 -4.18
N ILE A 43 -8.13 -0.13 -3.75
CA ILE A 43 -7.26 -0.97 -2.92
C ILE A 43 -7.96 -1.35 -1.61
N LYS A 44 -8.63 -0.39 -0.96
CA LYS A 44 -9.41 -0.66 0.25
C LYS A 44 -10.57 -1.62 0.00
N ALA A 45 -11.26 -1.49 -1.13
CA ALA A 45 -12.37 -2.36 -1.49
C ALA A 45 -11.93 -3.81 -1.77
N THR A 46 -10.71 -3.99 -2.29
CA THR A 46 -10.15 -5.32 -2.61
C THR A 46 -9.42 -5.97 -1.42
N ALA A 47 -9.08 -5.18 -0.40
CA ALA A 47 -8.36 -5.66 0.77
C ALA A 47 -9.19 -6.70 1.54
N LYS A 48 -8.58 -7.84 1.84
CA LYS A 48 -9.19 -8.87 2.69
C LYS A 48 -8.96 -8.53 4.17
N PRO A 49 -10.01 -8.37 4.98
CA PRO A 49 -9.85 -8.12 6.41
C PRO A 49 -9.27 -9.36 7.11
N ALA A 50 -8.37 -9.13 8.08
CA ALA A 50 -7.82 -10.16 8.96
C ALA A 50 -8.40 -9.98 10.37
N SER A 51 -9.69 -10.31 10.53
CA SER A 51 -10.43 -10.17 11.79
C SER A 51 -10.26 -11.36 12.74
N ASP A 52 -9.90 -12.53 12.19
CA ASP A 52 -9.94 -13.78 12.94
C ASP A 52 -8.55 -14.11 13.50
N THR A 53 -8.49 -14.70 14.70
CA THR A 53 -7.22 -15.08 15.36
C THR A 53 -6.34 -15.95 14.44
N LYS A 54 -6.93 -16.84 13.65
CA LYS A 54 -6.22 -17.65 12.63
C LYS A 54 -5.63 -16.80 11.49
N ALA A 55 -6.34 -15.77 11.03
CA ALA A 55 -5.84 -14.87 10.00
C ALA A 55 -4.67 -14.03 10.53
N ILE A 56 -4.74 -13.60 11.79
CA ILE A 56 -3.66 -12.88 12.46
C ILE A 56 -2.43 -13.78 12.62
N GLU A 57 -2.61 -15.04 13.05
CA GLU A 57 -1.54 -16.03 13.12
C GLU A 57 -0.87 -16.26 11.76
N GLN A 58 -1.67 -16.43 10.70
CA GLN A 58 -1.17 -16.64 9.34
C GLN A 58 -0.41 -15.43 8.81
N VAL A 59 -0.92 -14.21 9.02
CA VAL A 59 -0.23 -12.99 8.60
C VAL A 59 1.07 -12.81 9.40
N GLY A 60 1.03 -13.10 10.71
CA GLY A 60 2.19 -13.04 11.60
C GLY A 60 3.27 -14.05 11.20
N SER A 61 2.90 -15.29 10.90
CA SER A 61 3.86 -16.32 10.50
C SER A 61 4.47 -16.03 9.13
N ILE A 62 3.67 -15.62 8.14
CA ILE A 62 4.18 -15.21 6.81
C ILE A 62 5.17 -14.05 6.95
N SER A 63 4.84 -13.06 7.79
CA SER A 63 5.72 -11.90 8.05
C SER A 63 7.01 -12.28 8.78
N ALA A 64 7.01 -13.39 9.53
CA ALA A 64 8.14 -13.93 10.25
C ALA A 64 8.92 -15.02 9.48
N ASN A 65 8.90 -14.98 8.14
CA ASN A 65 9.53 -15.99 7.26
C ASN A 65 8.98 -17.42 7.45
N SER A 66 7.66 -17.55 7.64
CA SER A 66 6.96 -18.83 7.89
C SER A 66 7.24 -19.48 9.24
N ASP A 67 7.61 -18.69 10.25
CA ASP A 67 7.72 -19.17 11.64
C ASP A 67 6.34 -19.18 12.32
N GLU A 68 5.79 -20.39 12.50
CA GLU A 68 4.52 -20.59 13.20
C GLU A 68 4.57 -20.21 14.68
N THR A 69 5.74 -20.32 15.32
CA THR A 69 5.92 -20.01 16.75
C THR A 69 5.70 -18.53 16.98
N VAL A 70 6.31 -17.69 16.13
CA VAL A 70 6.16 -16.23 16.17
C VAL A 70 4.73 -15.83 15.81
N GLY A 71 4.13 -16.45 14.79
CA GLY A 71 2.73 -16.22 14.43
C GLY A 71 1.75 -16.49 15.57
N LYS A 72 1.91 -17.61 16.29
CA LYS A 72 1.07 -17.97 17.45
C LYS A 72 1.24 -17.00 18.61
N LEU A 73 2.48 -16.59 18.92
CA LEU A 73 2.76 -15.62 19.97
C LEU A 73 2.13 -14.26 19.68
N ILE A 74 2.19 -13.80 18.43
CA ILE A 74 1.55 -12.55 17.99
C ILE A 74 0.02 -12.65 18.12
N ALA A 75 -0.58 -13.75 17.66
CA ALA A 75 -2.02 -13.95 17.75
C ALA A 75 -2.52 -13.97 19.20
N GLN A 76 -1.82 -14.69 20.09
CA GLN A 76 -2.14 -14.71 21.52
C GLN A 76 -1.99 -13.35 22.20
N ALA A 77 -1.00 -12.55 21.79
CA ALA A 77 -0.81 -11.20 22.31
C ALA A 77 -1.95 -10.27 21.86
N MET A 78 -2.41 -10.39 20.61
CA MET A 78 -3.51 -9.58 20.06
C MET A 78 -4.88 -9.96 20.62
N GLU A 79 -5.09 -11.22 21.03
CA GLU A 79 -6.35 -11.70 21.62
C GLU A 79 -6.52 -11.29 23.10
N ARG A 80 -5.42 -10.92 23.77
CA ARG A 80 -5.41 -10.51 25.19
C ARG A 80 -5.72 -9.03 25.43
N VAL A 81 -6.01 -8.26 24.37
CA VAL A 81 -6.28 -6.81 24.39
C VAL A 81 -7.72 -6.59 23.95
#